data_AF-A0A399XQE9-F1
#
_entry.id   AF-A0A399XQE9-F1
#
_cell.length_a   1.000
_cell.length_b   1.000
_cell.length_c   1.000
_cell.angle_alpha   90.00
_cell.angle_beta   90.00
_cell.angle_gamma   90.00
#
_symmetry.space_group_name_H-M   'P 1'
#
loop_
_entity.id
_entity.type
_entity.pdbx_description
1 polymer ?
#
loop_
_entity_poly.entity_id
_entity_poly.type
_entity_poly.pdbx_seq_one_letter_code
_entity_poly.pdbx_strand_id
1 'polypeptide(L)'
;MIFMLGLTLIFTWCTAFAGTRGLAKRIDSIGIAAVGGVVSLILTFLMLDSSIAAGPASAPYKAVIDPITFALFAFGCAGLLVFQWRRRRDPWSIAGAIVTLFLLTSKVHSPQYMIWLVAFFVVVNVPWWLIVPYLAADAVLLYSGFYWFATSPQLARNSWQDTFVISVYWRTAALLALLWWFTLAGRDLITGPGAVVEAERDRIEEPPVAEVVRSTGQALDGEEEFDELVPSGGTAL
;
A
#
# COMPACT_ATOMS: atom_id res chain seq x y z
N MET A 1 19.86 -15.19 -6.52
CA MET A 1 20.24 -14.22 -5.45
C MET A 1 19.08 -13.31 -5.01
N ILE A 2 18.28 -12.71 -5.91
CA ILE A 2 17.10 -11.88 -5.57
C ILE A 2 16.05 -12.65 -4.74
N PHE A 3 15.81 -13.92 -5.09
CA PHE A 3 14.88 -14.79 -4.37
C PHE A 3 15.27 -15.05 -2.91
N MET A 4 16.57 -15.06 -2.58
CA MET A 4 17.00 -15.34 -1.20
C MET A 4 16.80 -14.15 -0.27
N LEU A 5 16.97 -12.91 -0.76
CA LEU A 5 16.75 -11.72 0.07
C LEU A 5 15.25 -11.50 0.36
N GLY A 6 14.38 -11.77 -0.62
CA GLY A 6 12.92 -11.67 -0.44
C GLY A 6 12.34 -12.73 0.52
N LEU A 7 12.79 -13.99 0.40
CA LEU A 7 12.32 -15.07 1.28
C LEU A 7 12.76 -14.87 2.73
N THR A 8 14.00 -14.39 2.95
CA THR A 8 14.53 -14.12 4.30
C THR A 8 13.78 -12.98 4.98
N LEU A 9 13.45 -11.91 4.24
CA LEU A 9 12.68 -10.78 4.80
C LEU A 9 11.25 -11.18 5.20
N ILE A 10 10.60 -12.06 4.43
CA ILE A 10 9.24 -12.55 4.73
C ILE A 10 9.27 -13.54 5.91
N PHE A 11 10.27 -14.41 5.99
CA PHE A 11 10.42 -15.36 7.10
C PHE A 11 10.72 -14.65 8.42
N THR A 12 11.59 -13.63 8.40
CA THR A 12 11.84 -12.74 9.55
C THR A 12 10.59 -11.97 9.96
N TRP A 13 9.73 -11.60 9.01
CA TRP A 13 8.44 -10.97 9.30
C TRP A 13 7.44 -11.92 9.97
N CYS A 14 7.39 -13.19 9.54
CA CYS A 14 6.49 -14.20 10.12
C CYS A 14 6.90 -14.64 11.53
N THR A 15 8.21 -14.74 11.81
CA THR A 15 8.70 -15.13 13.15
C THR A 15 8.55 -14.01 14.18
N ALA A 16 8.66 -12.74 13.76
CA ALA A 16 8.39 -11.59 14.62
C ALA A 16 6.91 -11.45 15.02
N PHE A 17 5.98 -12.03 14.25
CA PHE A 17 4.53 -11.93 14.51
C PHE A 17 3.99 -13.02 15.45
N ALA A 18 4.74 -14.11 15.68
CA ALA A 18 4.36 -15.19 16.58
C ALA A 18 4.67 -14.84 18.05
N GLY A 19 3.92 -13.87 18.58
CA GLY A 19 3.98 -13.42 19.97
C GLY A 19 3.68 -14.53 20.98
N THR A 20 4.55 -14.59 21.99
CA THR A 20 4.66 -15.48 23.14
C THR A 20 3.41 -15.58 24.03
N ARG A 21 2.75 -16.75 24.06
CA ARG A 21 2.03 -17.25 25.25
C ARG A 21 2.15 -18.78 25.38
N GLY A 22 2.79 -19.25 26.46
CA GLY A 22 2.74 -20.64 26.95
C GLY A 22 3.99 -21.50 26.68
N LEU A 23 5.01 -21.37 27.52
CA LEU A 23 6.38 -21.88 27.26
C LEU A 23 6.71 -23.28 27.80
N ALA A 24 5.87 -23.96 28.60
CA ALA A 24 6.36 -25.14 29.34
C ALA A 24 6.06 -26.53 28.73
N LYS A 25 5.14 -26.66 27.76
CA LYS A 25 4.75 -27.97 27.18
C LYS A 25 5.27 -28.24 25.75
N ARG A 26 6.02 -27.31 25.14
CA ARG A 26 6.39 -27.36 23.71
C ARG A 26 7.76 -27.98 23.41
N ILE A 27 8.59 -28.29 24.40
CA ILE A 27 10.02 -28.57 24.19
C ILE A 27 10.26 -29.91 23.45
N ASP A 28 9.47 -30.96 23.70
CA ASP A 28 9.64 -32.23 23.00
C ASP A 28 9.02 -32.26 21.59
N SER A 29 7.98 -31.45 21.36
CA SER A 29 7.33 -31.33 20.04
C SER A 29 8.12 -30.47 19.06
N ILE A 30 8.94 -29.54 19.58
CA ILE A 30 9.80 -28.65 18.78
C ILE A 30 10.98 -29.43 18.19
N GLY A 31 11.52 -30.44 18.86
CA GLY A 31 12.66 -31.22 18.37
C GLY A 31 12.39 -31.97 17.06
N ILE A 32 11.24 -32.65 16.95
CA ILE A 32 10.86 -33.43 15.76
C ILE A 32 10.41 -32.49 14.62
N ALA A 33 9.69 -31.41 14.94
CA ALA A 33 9.30 -30.40 13.95
C ALA A 33 10.50 -29.58 13.42
N ALA A 34 11.52 -29.34 14.25
CA ALA A 34 12.75 -28.67 13.84
C ALA A 34 13.61 -29.56 12.94
N VAL A 35 13.74 -30.85 13.24
CA VAL A 35 14.48 -31.80 12.37
C VAL A 35 13.76 -32.00 11.04
N GLY A 36 12.43 -32.17 11.04
CA GLY A 36 11.63 -32.23 9.82
C GLY A 36 11.67 -30.93 9.01
N GLY A 37 11.65 -29.77 9.70
CA GLY A 37 11.79 -28.46 9.10
C GLY A 37 13.16 -28.24 8.45
N VAL A 38 14.25 -28.65 9.10
CA VAL A 38 15.62 -28.56 8.56
C VAL A 38 15.79 -29.47 7.35
N VAL A 39 15.29 -30.71 7.39
CA VAL A 39 15.32 -31.62 6.23
C VAL A 39 14.46 -31.08 5.08
N SER A 40 13.29 -30.51 5.36
CA SER A 40 12.44 -29.87 4.35
C SER A 40 13.09 -28.62 3.74
N LEU A 41 13.78 -27.80 4.54
CA LEU A 41 14.54 -26.63 4.07
C LEU A 41 15.73 -27.04 3.21
N ILE A 42 16.47 -28.07 3.62
CA ILE A 42 17.60 -28.63 2.87
C ILE A 42 17.11 -29.22 1.53
N LEU A 43 16.04 -30.01 1.54
CA LEU A 43 15.46 -30.56 0.31
C LEU A 43 14.91 -29.48 -0.62
N THR A 44 14.28 -28.45 -0.07
CA THR A 44 13.80 -27.29 -0.84
C THR A 44 14.98 -26.52 -1.42
N PHE A 45 16.06 -26.34 -0.66
CA PHE A 45 17.28 -25.68 -1.11
C PHE A 45 17.99 -26.49 -2.22
N LEU A 46 18.09 -27.81 -2.08
CA LEU A 46 18.68 -28.69 -3.10
C LEU A 46 17.82 -28.79 -4.37
N MET A 47 16.49 -28.83 -4.23
CA MET A 47 15.54 -28.75 -5.36
C MET A 47 15.63 -27.39 -6.05
N LEU A 48 15.80 -26.32 -5.29
CA LEU A 48 15.96 -24.97 -5.83
C LEU A 48 17.29 -24.83 -6.58
N ASP A 49 18.38 -25.36 -6.04
CA ASP A 49 19.71 -25.33 -6.66
C ASP A 49 19.73 -26.11 -7.99
N SER A 50 19.21 -27.33 -7.99
CA SER A 50 19.08 -28.16 -9.20
C SER A 50 18.15 -27.55 -10.25
N SER A 51 17.06 -26.90 -9.82
CA SER A 51 16.13 -26.20 -10.72
C SER A 51 16.73 -24.91 -11.29
N ILE A 52 17.53 -24.18 -10.52
CA ILE A 52 18.27 -23.00 -10.99
C ILE A 52 19.34 -23.42 -12.00
N ALA A 53 20.06 -24.51 -11.74
CA ALA A 53 21.09 -25.06 -12.62
C ALA A 53 20.52 -25.53 -13.98
N ALA A 54 19.29 -26.05 -14.00
CA ALA A 54 18.60 -26.46 -15.22
C ALA A 54 18.24 -25.28 -16.15
N GLY A 55 18.31 -24.04 -15.64
CA GLY A 55 18.10 -22.82 -16.42
C GLY A 55 16.62 -22.42 -16.59
N PRO A 56 16.35 -21.14 -16.89
CA PRO A 56 15.03 -20.53 -16.77
C PRO A 56 13.98 -21.04 -17.76
N ALA A 57 14.41 -21.62 -18.88
CA ALA A 57 13.50 -22.19 -19.88
C ALA A 57 13.01 -23.61 -19.50
N SER A 58 13.71 -24.27 -18.57
CA SER A 58 13.48 -25.68 -18.23
C SER A 58 12.17 -25.90 -17.45
N ALA A 59 11.56 -27.07 -17.65
CA ALA A 59 10.39 -27.51 -16.89
C ALA A 59 10.61 -27.52 -15.35
N PRO A 60 11.72 -28.08 -14.81
CA PRO A 60 11.94 -28.08 -13.37
C PRO A 60 12.06 -26.66 -12.78
N TYR A 61 12.72 -25.74 -13.48
CA TYR A 61 12.76 -24.32 -13.06
C TYR A 61 11.36 -23.72 -12.92
N LYS A 62 10.52 -23.89 -13.95
CA LYS A 62 9.15 -23.36 -13.94
C LYS A 62 8.29 -23.99 -12.84
N ALA A 63 8.42 -25.29 -12.62
CA ALA A 63 7.69 -26.03 -11.60
C ALA A 63 7.96 -25.53 -10.17
N VAL A 64 9.16 -24.98 -9.92
CA VAL A 64 9.52 -24.39 -8.62
C VAL A 64 9.17 -22.90 -8.54
N ILE A 65 9.50 -22.12 -9.58
CA ILE A 65 9.37 -20.67 -9.53
C ILE A 65 7.91 -20.20 -9.63
N ASP A 66 7.08 -20.87 -10.43
CA ASP A 66 5.68 -20.50 -10.59
C ASP A 66 4.88 -20.55 -9.26
N PRO A 67 4.90 -21.64 -8.47
CA PRO A 67 4.19 -21.67 -7.19
C PRO A 67 4.79 -20.74 -6.14
N ILE A 68 6.12 -20.57 -6.11
CA ILE A 68 6.77 -19.61 -5.19
C ILE A 68 6.29 -18.19 -5.48
N THR A 69 6.30 -17.80 -6.75
CA THR A 69 5.88 -16.47 -7.18
C THR A 69 4.40 -16.23 -6.87
N PHE A 70 3.55 -17.21 -7.14
CA PHE A 70 2.14 -17.16 -6.80
C PHE A 70 1.91 -17.04 -5.29
N ALA A 71 2.62 -17.83 -4.49
CA ALA A 71 2.53 -17.78 -3.04
C ALA A 71 2.97 -16.42 -2.50
N LEU A 72 4.09 -15.86 -2.99
CA LEU A 72 4.56 -14.53 -2.60
C LEU A 72 3.52 -13.45 -2.90
N PHE A 73 2.90 -13.50 -4.07
CA PHE A 73 1.83 -12.58 -4.42
C PHE A 73 0.60 -12.76 -3.53
N ALA A 74 0.13 -13.99 -3.34
CA ALA A 74 -1.05 -14.28 -2.52
C ALA A 74 -0.86 -13.88 -1.04
N PHE A 75 0.28 -14.25 -0.44
CA PHE A 75 0.59 -13.88 0.95
C PHE A 75 0.85 -12.38 1.09
N GLY A 76 1.49 -11.74 0.12
CA GLY A 76 1.68 -10.29 0.14
C GLY A 76 0.34 -9.54 0.03
N CYS A 77 -0.57 -9.97 -0.84
CA CYS A 77 -1.94 -9.44 -0.92
C CYS A 77 -2.69 -9.62 0.40
N ALA A 78 -2.68 -10.82 0.97
CA ALA A 78 -3.30 -11.09 2.27
C ALA A 78 -2.70 -10.20 3.37
N GLY A 79 -1.37 -10.03 3.38
CA GLY A 79 -0.66 -9.15 4.30
C GLY A 79 -1.09 -7.69 4.18
N LEU A 80 -1.20 -7.17 2.95
CA LEU A 80 -1.67 -5.81 2.67
C LEU A 80 -3.13 -5.60 3.08
N LEU A 81 -4.01 -6.58 2.87
CA LEU A 81 -5.41 -6.53 3.29
C LEU A 81 -5.55 -6.59 4.82
N VAL A 82 -4.78 -7.45 5.50
CA VAL A 82 -4.74 -7.48 6.97
C VAL A 82 -4.18 -6.17 7.52
N PHE A 83 -3.16 -5.61 6.87
CA PHE A 83 -2.60 -4.31 7.22
C PHE A 83 -3.64 -3.20 7.07
N GLN A 84 -4.37 -3.17 5.95
CA GLN A 84 -5.50 -2.26 5.73
C GLN A 84 -6.55 -2.39 6.82
N TRP A 85 -6.99 -3.61 7.15
CA TRP A 85 -7.99 -3.86 8.18
C TRP A 85 -7.54 -3.31 9.54
N ARG A 86 -6.31 -3.59 9.94
CA ARG A 86 -5.78 -3.20 11.25
C ARG A 86 -5.49 -1.72 11.38
N ARG A 87 -5.09 -1.07 10.30
CA ARG A 87 -4.67 0.33 10.29
C ARG A 87 -5.70 1.28 9.67
N ARG A 88 -6.85 0.78 9.20
CA ARG A 88 -7.93 1.57 8.55
C ARG A 88 -7.39 2.52 7.47
N ARG A 89 -6.43 2.02 6.67
CA ARG A 89 -5.79 2.77 5.57
C ARG A 89 -6.77 3.00 4.43
N ASP A 90 -6.54 4.10 3.72
CA ASP A 90 -7.20 4.41 2.45
C ASP A 90 -7.13 3.22 1.45
N PRO A 91 -8.27 2.75 0.91
CA PRO A 91 -8.33 1.63 -0.02
C PRO A 91 -7.58 1.89 -1.32
N TRP A 92 -7.49 3.14 -1.79
CA TRP A 92 -6.79 3.46 -3.04
C TRP A 92 -5.28 3.27 -2.91
N SER A 93 -4.73 3.69 -1.77
CA SER A 93 -3.33 3.45 -1.41
C SER A 93 -3.01 1.95 -1.36
N ILE A 94 -3.89 1.14 -0.77
CA ILE A 94 -3.70 -0.33 -0.69
C ILE A 94 -3.85 -1.00 -2.06
N ALA A 95 -4.81 -0.57 -2.88
CA ALA A 95 -4.95 -1.05 -4.25
C ALA A 95 -3.69 -0.74 -5.09
N GLY A 96 -3.12 0.45 -4.96
CA GLY A 96 -1.83 0.81 -5.56
C GLY A 96 -0.68 -0.08 -5.07
N ALA A 97 -0.63 -0.40 -3.77
CA ALA A 97 0.34 -1.33 -3.20
C ALA A 97 0.19 -2.75 -3.78
N ILE A 98 -1.04 -3.26 -3.93
CA ILE A 98 -1.31 -4.58 -4.52
C ILE A 98 -0.88 -4.63 -5.98
N VAL A 99 -1.16 -3.59 -6.76
CA VAL A 99 -0.69 -3.50 -8.15
C VAL A 99 0.84 -3.45 -8.21
N THR A 100 1.47 -2.68 -7.32
CA THR A 100 2.94 -2.64 -7.22
C THR A 100 3.52 -4.01 -6.89
N LEU A 101 2.90 -4.73 -5.94
CA LEU A 101 3.28 -6.09 -5.57
C LEU A 101 3.13 -7.05 -6.76
N PHE A 102 2.02 -6.96 -7.50
CA PHE A 102 1.81 -7.73 -8.74
C PHE A 102 2.95 -7.48 -9.74
N LEU A 103 3.34 -6.22 -9.97
CA LEU A 103 4.43 -5.86 -10.88
C LEU A 103 5.81 -6.36 -10.43
N LEU A 104 5.99 -6.57 -9.11
CA LEU A 104 7.23 -7.08 -8.51
C LEU A 104 7.32 -8.61 -8.63
N THR A 105 6.19 -9.30 -8.51
CA THR A 105 6.13 -10.77 -8.61
C THR A 105 5.90 -11.24 -10.05
N SER A 106 5.46 -10.39 -10.97
CA SER A 106 5.18 -10.82 -12.33
C SER A 106 6.43 -11.28 -13.07
N LYS A 107 6.41 -12.53 -13.54
CA LYS A 107 7.48 -13.10 -14.40
C LYS A 107 7.46 -12.56 -15.83
N VAL A 108 6.30 -12.10 -16.29
CA VAL A 108 6.14 -11.48 -17.61
C VAL A 108 6.15 -9.99 -17.41
N HIS A 109 7.07 -9.33 -18.13
CA HIS A 109 7.08 -7.87 -18.22
C HIS A 109 6.32 -7.46 -19.48
N SER A 110 5.29 -6.64 -19.32
CA SER A 110 4.54 -6.03 -20.41
C SER A 110 4.36 -4.53 -20.13
N PRO A 111 4.56 -3.65 -21.11
CA PRO A 111 4.29 -2.21 -20.96
C PRO A 111 2.85 -1.92 -20.51
N GLN A 112 1.91 -2.82 -20.78
CA GLN A 112 0.53 -2.70 -20.31
C GLN A 112 0.41 -2.75 -18.78
N TYR A 113 1.31 -3.44 -18.06
CA TYR A 113 1.24 -3.47 -16.60
C TYR A 113 1.70 -2.15 -15.98
N MET A 114 2.57 -1.40 -16.67
CA MET A 114 3.04 -0.09 -16.22
C MET A 114 1.88 0.90 -16.10
N ILE A 115 0.96 0.93 -17.08
CA ILE A 115 -0.14 1.91 -17.10
C ILE A 115 -1.14 1.70 -15.95
N TRP A 116 -1.25 0.48 -15.42
CA TRP A 116 -2.09 0.21 -14.25
C TRP A 116 -1.59 0.99 -13.04
N LEU A 117 -0.28 1.10 -12.87
CA LEU A 117 0.32 1.80 -11.75
C LEU A 117 0.21 3.33 -11.90
N VAL A 118 0.29 3.83 -13.14
CA VAL A 118 0.14 5.27 -13.44
C VAL A 118 -1.21 5.83 -12.97
N ALA A 119 -2.29 5.05 -13.09
CA ALA A 119 -3.60 5.45 -12.58
C ALA A 119 -3.55 5.77 -11.07
N PHE A 120 -2.83 4.96 -10.28
CA PHE A 120 -2.70 5.17 -8.83
C PHE A 120 -1.75 6.31 -8.46
N PHE A 121 -0.80 6.66 -9.31
CA PHE A 121 0.07 7.84 -9.09
C PHE A 121 -0.74 9.12 -8.98
N VAL A 122 -1.79 9.26 -9.80
CA VAL A 122 -2.70 10.40 -9.78
C VAL A 122 -3.61 10.34 -8.56
N VAL A 123 -4.23 9.19 -8.30
CA VAL A 123 -5.21 9.05 -7.21
C VAL A 123 -4.59 9.26 -5.82
N VAL A 124 -3.37 8.78 -5.59
CA VAL A 124 -2.68 8.84 -4.28
C VAL A 124 -1.67 9.98 -4.20
N ASN A 125 -1.58 10.82 -5.25
CA ASN A 125 -0.64 11.94 -5.37
C ASN A 125 0.81 11.53 -5.04
N VAL A 126 1.30 10.52 -5.76
CA VAL A 126 2.65 9.98 -5.57
C VAL A 126 3.69 11.04 -5.98
N PRO A 127 4.75 11.26 -5.20
CA PRO A 127 5.70 12.32 -5.50
C PRO A 127 6.53 11.99 -6.76
N TRP A 128 6.81 13.03 -7.55
CA TRP A 128 7.54 12.89 -8.82
C TRP A 128 8.91 12.24 -8.70
N TRP A 129 9.60 12.41 -7.56
CA TRP A 129 10.90 11.78 -7.32
C TRP A 129 10.83 10.25 -7.20
N LEU A 130 9.65 9.65 -6.98
CA LEU A 130 9.43 8.20 -7.08
C LEU A 130 8.96 7.78 -8.48
N ILE A 131 8.12 8.60 -9.11
CA ILE A 131 7.54 8.31 -10.43
C ILE A 131 8.63 8.30 -11.50
N VAL A 132 9.48 9.34 -11.54
CA VAL A 132 10.47 9.51 -12.61
C VAL A 132 11.48 8.36 -12.66
N PRO A 133 12.12 7.94 -11.55
CA PRO A 133 13.05 6.81 -11.58
C PRO A 133 12.38 5.50 -11.99
N TYR A 134 11.14 5.26 -11.58
CA TYR A 134 10.39 4.07 -11.98
C TYR A 134 10.14 4.05 -13.50
N LEU A 135 9.60 5.13 -14.05
CA LEU A 135 9.31 5.22 -15.49
C LEU A 135 10.59 5.17 -16.33
N ALA A 136 11.67 5.79 -15.85
CA ALA A 136 12.97 5.71 -16.51
C ALA A 136 13.52 4.28 -16.51
N ALA A 137 13.45 3.57 -15.38
CA ALA A 137 13.86 2.18 -15.32
C ALA A 137 13.05 1.27 -16.26
N ASP A 138 11.73 1.47 -16.33
CA ASP A 138 10.83 0.72 -17.22
C ASP A 138 11.15 0.98 -18.71
N ALA A 139 11.38 2.24 -19.07
CA ALA A 139 11.76 2.63 -20.44
C ALA A 139 13.12 2.05 -20.85
N VAL A 140 14.13 2.12 -19.96
CA VAL A 140 15.46 1.54 -20.23
C VAL A 140 15.36 0.02 -20.33
N LEU A 141 14.56 -0.63 -19.48
CA LEU A 141 14.33 -2.08 -19.54
C LEU A 141 13.72 -2.49 -20.88
N LEU A 142 12.66 -1.80 -21.31
CA LEU A 142 12.01 -2.07 -22.58
C LEU A 142 12.98 -1.89 -23.76
N TYR A 143 13.68 -0.76 -23.79
CA TYR A 143 14.60 -0.42 -24.87
C TYR A 143 15.78 -1.40 -24.95
N SER A 144 16.46 -1.62 -23.83
CA SER A 144 17.60 -2.55 -23.76
C SER A 144 17.20 -4.00 -24.07
N GLY A 145 15.99 -4.41 -23.66
CA GLY A 145 15.44 -5.73 -23.99
C GLY A 145 15.29 -5.93 -25.50
N PHE A 146 14.61 -5.00 -26.18
CA PHE A 146 14.45 -5.08 -27.64
C PHE A 146 15.78 -5.04 -28.39
N TYR A 147 16.70 -4.16 -27.99
CA TYR A 147 18.01 -4.07 -28.63
C TYR A 147 18.85 -5.32 -28.39
N TRP A 148 18.80 -5.91 -27.20
CA TRP A 148 19.47 -7.17 -26.93
C TRP A 148 18.97 -8.27 -27.88
N PHE A 149 17.65 -8.44 -28.02
CA PHE A 149 17.08 -9.40 -28.98
C PHE A 149 17.44 -9.12 -30.43
N ALA A 150 17.51 -7.84 -30.84
CA ALA A 150 17.82 -7.46 -32.21
C ALA A 150 19.31 -7.62 -32.57
N THR A 151 20.22 -7.49 -31.60
CA THR A 151 21.66 -7.38 -31.83
C THR A 151 22.48 -8.56 -31.30
N SER A 152 21.88 -9.51 -30.59
CA SER A 152 22.55 -10.73 -30.10
C SER A 152 22.14 -11.96 -30.90
N PRO A 153 22.97 -12.42 -31.85
CA PRO A 153 22.85 -13.76 -32.40
C PRO A 153 22.79 -14.78 -31.26
N GLN A 154 21.78 -15.64 -31.27
CA GLN A 154 21.60 -16.72 -30.28
C GLN A 154 21.54 -16.24 -28.82
N LEU A 155 21.18 -14.98 -28.57
CA LEU A 155 21.12 -14.37 -27.22
C LEU A 155 22.47 -14.37 -26.49
N ALA A 156 23.57 -14.32 -27.25
CA ALA A 156 24.90 -14.15 -26.68
C ALA A 156 24.97 -12.87 -25.82
N ARG A 157 25.78 -12.93 -24.77
CA ARG A 157 25.97 -11.80 -23.86
C ARG A 157 26.62 -10.63 -24.56
N ASN A 158 26.03 -9.45 -24.39
CA ASN A 158 26.55 -8.18 -24.90
C ASN A 158 26.21 -7.03 -23.92
N SER A 159 26.64 -5.81 -24.23
CA SER A 159 26.38 -4.62 -23.41
C SER A 159 24.89 -4.33 -23.22
N TRP A 160 24.03 -4.69 -24.18
CA TRP A 160 22.59 -4.52 -24.08
C TRP A 160 21.97 -5.48 -23.06
N GLN A 161 22.46 -6.73 -22.97
CA GLN A 161 22.06 -7.64 -21.89
C GLN A 161 22.43 -7.09 -20.52
N ASP A 162 23.65 -6.56 -20.36
CA ASP A 162 24.08 -6.01 -19.07
C ASP A 162 23.21 -4.81 -18.68
N THR A 163 22.89 -3.94 -19.64
CA THR A 163 21.96 -2.80 -19.45
C THR A 163 20.56 -3.28 -19.06
N PHE A 164 20.05 -4.31 -19.74
CA PHE A 164 18.77 -4.93 -19.41
C PHE A 164 18.76 -5.45 -17.97
N VAL A 165 19.79 -6.20 -17.57
CA VAL A 165 19.91 -6.72 -16.20
C VAL A 165 19.96 -5.59 -15.16
N ILE A 166 20.76 -4.54 -15.40
CA ILE A 166 20.84 -3.37 -14.51
C ILE A 166 19.47 -2.68 -14.38
N SER A 167 18.75 -2.51 -15.48
CA SER A 167 17.42 -1.88 -15.49
C SER A 167 16.38 -2.70 -14.73
N VAL A 168 16.48 -4.04 -14.74
CA VAL A 168 15.63 -4.93 -13.92
C VAL A 168 15.86 -4.65 -12.42
N TYR A 169 17.11 -4.55 -11.99
CA TYR A 169 17.44 -4.22 -10.60
C TYR A 169 16.96 -2.83 -10.20
N TRP A 170 17.20 -1.84 -11.06
CA TRP A 170 16.73 -0.47 -10.84
C TRP A 170 15.21 -0.42 -10.72
N ARG A 171 14.48 -1.03 -11.66
CA ARG A 171 13.02 -1.12 -11.63
C ARG A 171 12.52 -1.81 -10.35
N THR A 172 13.17 -2.90 -9.95
CA THR A 172 12.84 -3.62 -8.71
C THR A 172 12.99 -2.71 -7.50
N ALA A 173 14.09 -1.95 -7.40
CA ALA A 173 14.29 -0.99 -6.32
C ALA A 173 13.23 0.14 -6.33
N ALA A 174 12.89 0.66 -7.51
CA ALA A 174 11.86 1.69 -7.65
C ALA A 174 10.47 1.16 -7.24
N LEU A 175 10.12 -0.06 -7.62
CA LEU A 175 8.87 -0.71 -7.20
C LEU A 175 8.83 -0.97 -5.69
N LEU A 176 9.95 -1.36 -5.07
CA LEU A 176 10.02 -1.51 -3.62
C LEU A 176 9.81 -0.17 -2.90
N ALA A 177 10.40 0.91 -3.43
CA ALA A 177 10.20 2.27 -2.91
C ALA A 177 8.74 2.73 -3.06
N LEU A 178 8.10 2.44 -4.20
CA LEU A 178 6.68 2.72 -4.43
C LEU A 178 5.78 1.88 -3.53
N LEU A 179 6.07 0.60 -3.35
CA LEU A 179 5.33 -0.29 -2.46
C LEU A 179 5.37 0.26 -1.04
N TRP A 180 6.57 0.61 -0.57
CA TRP A 180 6.76 1.25 0.72
C TRP A 180 5.96 2.55 0.83
N TRP A 181 6.05 3.42 -0.18
CA TRP A 181 5.29 4.67 -0.23
C TRP A 181 3.78 4.43 -0.12
N PHE A 182 3.20 3.52 -0.90
CA PHE A 182 1.76 3.23 -0.84
C PHE A 182 1.32 2.71 0.54
N THR A 183 2.18 1.95 1.24
CA THR A 183 1.87 1.51 2.61
C THR A 183 1.95 2.64 3.65
N LEU A 184 2.69 3.71 3.37
CA LEU A 184 2.83 4.89 4.23
C LEU A 184 1.82 5.99 3.91
N ALA A 185 1.53 6.21 2.64
CA ALA A 185 0.78 7.35 2.12
C ALA A 185 -0.73 7.31 2.44
N GLY A 186 -1.27 6.13 2.75
CA GLY A 186 -2.68 5.99 3.10
C GLY A 186 -3.00 6.79 4.37
N ARG A 187 -3.66 7.95 4.22
CA ARG A 187 -4.25 8.68 5.35
C ARG A 187 -5.30 7.80 6.03
N ASP A 188 -5.38 7.88 7.35
CA ASP A 188 -6.40 7.14 8.09
C ASP A 188 -7.78 7.68 7.70
N LEU A 189 -8.65 6.80 7.20
CA LEU A 189 -10.02 7.15 6.74
C LEU A 189 -10.85 7.86 7.80
N ILE A 190 -10.49 7.69 9.09
CA ILE A 190 -11.14 8.28 10.25
C ILE A 190 -10.94 9.81 10.32
N THR A 191 -10.02 10.36 9.53
CA THR A 191 -9.78 11.82 9.37
C THR A 191 -10.10 12.32 7.95
N GLY A 192 -11.01 11.65 7.25
CA GLY A 192 -11.42 12.05 5.89
C GLY A 192 -12.37 13.26 5.86
N PRO A 193 -12.60 13.89 4.70
CA PRO A 193 -13.52 15.03 4.53
C PRO A 193 -14.91 14.78 5.10
N GLY A 194 -15.36 13.52 5.13
CA GLY A 194 -16.61 13.12 5.79
C GLY A 194 -16.63 13.45 7.28
N ALA A 195 -15.53 13.27 8.02
CA ALA A 195 -15.44 13.68 9.42
C ALA A 195 -15.45 15.21 9.59
N VAL A 196 -14.94 15.96 8.59
CA VAL A 196 -15.04 17.43 8.56
C VAL A 196 -16.44 17.88 8.19
N VAL A 197 -17.12 17.21 7.25
CA VAL A 197 -18.50 17.49 6.84
C VAL A 197 -19.47 17.09 7.95
N GLU A 198 -19.25 15.98 8.65
CA GLU A 198 -20.05 15.57 9.83
C GLU A 198 -19.81 16.54 10.99
N ALA A 199 -18.55 16.94 11.25
CA ALA A 199 -18.25 17.94 12.27
C ALA A 199 -18.78 19.34 11.93
N GLU A 200 -18.81 19.72 10.64
CA GLU A 200 -19.39 20.97 10.17
C GLU A 200 -20.92 20.91 10.19
N ARG A 201 -21.51 19.75 9.83
CA ARG A 201 -22.94 19.48 9.96
C ARG A 201 -23.39 19.52 11.42
N ASP A 202 -22.64 18.90 12.34
CA ASP A 202 -22.90 18.95 13.78
C ASP A 202 -22.73 20.38 14.33
N ARG A 203 -21.74 21.15 13.84
CA ARG A 203 -21.57 22.58 14.17
C ARG A 203 -22.74 23.45 13.67
N ILE A 204 -23.36 23.10 12.53
CA ILE A 204 -24.53 23.81 11.98
C ILE A 204 -25.82 23.36 12.69
N GLU A 205 -25.93 22.07 13.06
CA GLU A 205 -27.07 21.49 13.77
C GLU A 205 -27.10 21.85 15.26
N GLU A 206 -25.95 22.14 15.90
CA GLU A 206 -25.87 22.83 17.20
C GLU A 206 -26.02 24.34 17.00
N PRO A 207 -27.21 24.93 17.20
CA PRO A 207 -27.42 26.30 16.77
C PRO A 207 -26.90 27.27 17.86
N PRO A 208 -26.09 28.28 17.51
CA PRO A 208 -26.03 29.52 18.29
C PRO A 208 -27.40 30.25 18.27
N VAL A 209 -28.36 29.78 17.46
CA VAL A 209 -29.74 30.29 17.40
C VAL A 209 -30.44 30.19 18.75
N ALA A 210 -30.11 29.20 19.60
CA ALA A 210 -30.66 29.16 20.97
C ALA A 210 -30.18 30.34 21.85
N GLU A 211 -29.01 30.89 21.55
CA GLU A 211 -28.44 32.07 22.22
C GLU A 211 -28.94 33.38 21.57
N VAL A 212 -29.02 33.43 20.24
CA VAL A 212 -29.55 34.59 19.48
C VAL A 212 -31.06 34.78 19.71
N VAL A 213 -31.85 33.71 19.80
CA VAL A 213 -33.28 33.80 20.14
C VAL A 213 -33.47 34.22 21.60
N ARG A 214 -32.57 33.81 22.51
CA ARG A 214 -32.55 34.30 23.90
C ARG A 214 -32.25 35.79 23.98
N SER A 215 -31.23 36.25 23.26
CA SER A 215 -30.87 37.68 23.25
C SER A 215 -31.92 38.55 22.59
N THR A 216 -32.64 38.02 21.60
CA THR A 216 -33.71 38.76 20.89
C THR A 216 -35.02 38.79 21.69
N GLY A 217 -35.38 37.70 22.38
CA GLY A 217 -36.53 37.69 23.29
C GLY A 217 -36.36 38.64 24.47
N GLN A 218 -35.16 38.68 25.05
CA GLN A 218 -34.85 39.56 26.19
C GLN A 218 -34.77 41.05 25.81
N ALA A 219 -34.62 41.38 24.52
CA ALA A 219 -34.64 42.75 24.01
C ALA A 219 -36.08 43.26 23.73
N LEU A 220 -37.04 42.37 23.52
CA LEU A 220 -38.43 42.72 23.24
C LEU A 220 -39.27 42.86 24.52
N ASP A 221 -38.87 42.21 25.61
CA ASP A 221 -39.50 42.36 26.94
C ASP A 221 -39.18 43.71 27.62
N GLY A 222 -38.26 44.51 27.05
CA GLY A 222 -37.82 45.80 27.61
C GLY A 222 -38.58 47.03 27.10
N GLU A 223 -39.49 46.90 26.13
CA GLU A 223 -40.19 48.05 25.53
C GLU A 223 -41.62 48.29 26.04
N GLU A 224 -42.15 47.45 26.93
CA GLU A 224 -43.50 47.67 27.51
C GLU A 224 -43.53 48.67 28.70
N GLU A 225 -42.39 49.22 29.14
CA GLU A 225 -42.30 50.16 30.27
C GLU A 225 -42.23 51.65 29.85
N PHE A 226 -42.81 52.03 28.70
CA PHE A 226 -42.78 53.43 28.22
C PHE A 226 -44.15 54.12 28.03
N ASP A 227 -45.26 53.44 28.34
CA ASP A 227 -46.62 54.00 28.11
C ASP A 227 -47.24 54.75 29.31
N GLU A 228 -46.51 54.98 30.41
CA GLU A 228 -47.05 55.63 31.62
C GLU A 228 -46.77 57.15 31.75
N LEU A 229 -46.48 57.85 30.65
CA LEU A 229 -46.18 59.30 30.67
C LEU A 229 -47.03 60.12 29.67
N VAL A 230 -48.35 59.93 29.67
CA VAL A 230 -49.29 60.85 29.03
C VAL A 230 -50.00 61.71 30.10
N PRO A 231 -49.67 63.01 30.23
CA PRO A 231 -50.31 63.87 31.21
C PRO A 231 -51.74 64.21 30.78
N SER A 232 -52.69 63.96 31.68
CA SER A 232 -54.09 64.37 31.55
C SER A 232 -54.26 65.87 31.81
N GLY A 233 -54.44 66.62 30.74
CA GLY A 233 -55.01 67.96 30.74
C GLY A 233 -55.78 68.13 29.43
N GLY A 234 -56.97 68.68 29.34
CA GLY A 234 -57.73 69.54 30.22
C GLY A 234 -58.78 70.20 29.32
N THR A 235 -59.97 70.37 29.88
CA THR A 235 -61.22 70.96 29.35
C THR A 235 -61.15 72.25 28.51
N ALA A 236 -62.27 72.47 27.79
CA ALA A 236 -62.83 73.70 27.18
C ALA A 236 -62.69 73.74 25.64
N LEU A 237 -63.74 73.89 24.82
CA LEU A 237 -65.09 74.44 24.95
C LEU A 237 -66.09 73.65 24.11
#